data_AF-W4LRV7-F1
#
_entry.id   AF-W4LRV7-F1
#
_cell.length_a   1.000
_cell.length_b   1.000
_cell.length_c   1.000
_cell.angle_alpha   90.00
_cell.angle_beta   90.00
_cell.angle_gamma   90.00
#
_symmetry.space_group_name_H-M   'P 1'
#
loop_
_entity.id
_entity.type
_entity.pdbx_description
1 polymer ?
#
loop_
_entity_poly.entity_id
_entity_poly.type
_entity_poly.pdbx_seq_one_letter_code
_entity_poly.pdbx_strand_id
1 'polypeptide(L)'
;MSKRHTGIVNGNALKLGVFGANCSSGRTYAALPESWHASWDNNVKLATLAEGLGLECLVPIARWKGYGGGSNPNGCSFESLAWAAGMLAATQRLTVFCTMHVPLHHPLVAAKQMATVDHIGAGRLGVNIV
;
A
#
# COMPACT_ATOMS: atom_id res chain seq x y z
N MET A 1 20.42 -11.64 14.47
CA MET A 1 19.38 -10.83 13.77
C MET A 1 19.40 -11.22 12.30
N SER A 2 18.30 -11.75 11.75
CA SER A 2 18.22 -12.15 10.34
C SER A 2 18.48 -10.96 9.41
N LYS A 3 19.18 -11.17 8.29
CA LYS A 3 19.40 -10.11 7.28
C LYS A 3 18.03 -9.59 6.81
N ARG A 4 17.79 -8.29 6.98
CA ARG A 4 16.59 -7.61 6.46
C ARG A 4 16.61 -7.67 4.93
N HIS A 5 15.93 -8.63 4.34
CA HIS A 5 15.71 -8.72 2.90
C HIS A 5 14.46 -7.91 2.52
N THR A 6 14.59 -6.59 2.46
CA THR A 6 13.50 -5.72 1.98
C THR A 6 13.63 -5.52 0.48
N GLY A 7 12.52 -5.51 -0.26
CA GLY A 7 12.53 -5.25 -1.69
C GLY A 7 13.30 -3.99 -2.06
N ILE A 8 13.17 -2.93 -1.24
CA ILE A 8 13.79 -1.63 -1.52
C ILE A 8 15.32 -1.59 -1.35
N VAL A 9 15.96 -2.51 -0.63
CA VAL A 9 17.42 -2.54 -0.44
C VAL A 9 18.15 -3.53 -1.36
N ASN A 10 17.49 -4.01 -2.42
CA ASN A 10 18.09 -4.91 -3.39
C ASN A 10 19.15 -4.18 -4.28
N GLY A 11 19.81 -4.92 -5.18
CA GLY A 11 20.86 -4.38 -6.06
C GLY A 11 20.39 -3.55 -7.27
N ASN A 12 19.08 -3.40 -7.49
CA ASN A 12 18.57 -2.68 -8.66
C ASN A 12 18.92 -1.19 -8.57
N ALA A 13 19.44 -0.60 -9.65
CA ALA A 13 19.79 0.82 -9.69
C ALA A 13 18.57 1.74 -9.63
N LEU A 14 17.44 1.30 -10.20
CA LEU A 14 16.15 1.97 -10.13
C LEU A 14 15.15 1.09 -9.39
N LYS A 15 14.39 1.68 -8.47
CA LYS A 15 13.31 1.00 -7.75
C LYS A 15 11.97 1.38 -8.36
N LEU A 16 11.12 0.39 -8.57
CA LEU A 16 9.79 0.55 -9.13
C LEU A 16 8.76 0.10 -8.09
N GLY A 17 7.64 0.83 -8.04
CA GLY A 17 6.56 0.53 -7.12
C GLY A 17 5.20 0.81 -7.71
N VAL A 18 4.19 0.13 -7.17
CA VAL A 18 2.78 0.34 -7.56
C VAL A 18 2.14 1.31 -6.59
N PHE A 19 1.50 2.34 -7.13
CA PHE A 19 0.90 3.42 -6.35
C PHE A 19 -0.63 3.44 -6.42
N GLY A 20 -1.30 3.48 -5.27
CA GLY A 20 -2.73 3.76 -5.16
C GLY A 20 -3.69 2.60 -5.45
N ALA A 21 -3.20 1.35 -5.45
CA ALA A 21 -4.04 0.15 -5.65
C ALA A 21 -5.15 -0.02 -4.61
N ASN A 22 -4.98 0.57 -3.41
CA ASN A 22 -5.94 0.51 -2.32
C ASN A 22 -7.18 1.39 -2.53
N CYS A 23 -7.29 2.13 -3.64
CA CYS A 23 -8.42 3.01 -3.94
C CYS A 23 -9.09 2.65 -5.26
N SER A 24 -10.42 2.74 -5.31
CA SER A 24 -11.20 2.49 -6.53
C SER A 24 -10.82 3.45 -7.65
N SER A 25 -10.92 2.99 -8.91
CA SER A 25 -10.48 3.71 -10.11
C SER A 25 -8.96 3.95 -10.20
N GLY A 26 -8.20 3.54 -9.17
CA GLY A 26 -6.75 3.73 -9.11
C GLY A 26 -6.37 5.21 -9.26
N ARG A 27 -5.79 5.57 -10.41
CA ARG A 27 -5.41 6.96 -10.74
C ARG A 27 -6.15 7.52 -11.95
N THR A 28 -7.20 6.85 -12.42
CA THR A 28 -7.92 7.20 -13.64
C THR A 28 -9.19 7.98 -13.29
N TYR A 29 -9.28 9.22 -13.80
CA TYR A 29 -10.40 10.13 -13.57
C TYR A 29 -11.38 10.07 -14.76
N ALA A 30 -11.90 8.88 -15.04
CA ALA A 30 -12.81 8.65 -16.17
C ALA A 30 -13.90 7.63 -15.78
N ALA A 31 -15.06 7.72 -16.43
CA ALA A 31 -16.15 6.75 -16.30
C ALA A 31 -15.95 5.62 -17.31
N LEU A 32 -15.04 4.69 -17.00
CA LEU A 32 -14.73 3.53 -17.84
C LEU A 32 -15.22 2.23 -17.17
N PRO A 33 -15.85 1.31 -17.91
CA PRO A 33 -16.31 0.03 -17.34
C PRO A 33 -15.16 -0.84 -16.83
N GLU A 34 -13.98 -0.74 -17.45
CA GLU A 34 -12.74 -1.43 -17.07
C GLU A 34 -11.94 -0.73 -15.97
N SER A 35 -12.54 0.22 -15.24
CA SER A 35 -11.87 0.90 -14.14
C SER A 35 -11.40 -0.05 -13.05
N TRP A 36 -10.29 0.29 -12.38
CA TRP A 36 -9.73 -0.54 -11.32
C TRP A 36 -10.72 -0.74 -10.17
N HIS A 37 -11.14 -2.00 -9.98
CA HIS A 37 -11.92 -2.41 -8.82
C HIS A 37 -10.99 -2.79 -7.67
N ALA A 38 -10.86 -1.89 -6.68
CA ALA A 38 -10.00 -2.05 -5.51
C ALA A 38 -10.60 -3.00 -4.45
N SER A 39 -10.97 -4.21 -4.82
CA SER A 39 -11.34 -5.26 -3.84
C SER A 39 -10.10 -5.79 -3.12
N TRP A 40 -10.29 -6.46 -1.98
CA TRP A 40 -9.21 -7.11 -1.25
C TRP A 40 -8.47 -8.14 -2.13
N ASP A 41 -9.22 -9.04 -2.75
CA ASP A 41 -8.67 -10.10 -3.62
C ASP A 41 -7.89 -9.53 -4.80
N ASN A 42 -8.36 -8.43 -5.39
CA ASN A 42 -7.65 -7.77 -6.48
C ASN A 42 -6.33 -7.14 -6.00
N ASN A 43 -6.32 -6.55 -4.80
CA ASN A 43 -5.09 -6.04 -4.19
C ASN A 43 -4.08 -7.18 -3.91
N VAL A 44 -4.52 -8.31 -3.36
CA VAL A 44 -3.65 -9.49 -3.13
C VAL A 44 -3.10 -10.04 -4.44
N LYS A 45 -3.96 -10.19 -5.47
CA LYS A 45 -3.53 -10.64 -6.81
C LYS A 45 -2.50 -9.70 -7.42
N LEU A 46 -2.74 -8.39 -7.37
CA LEU A 46 -1.81 -7.37 -7.87
C LEU A 46 -0.49 -7.39 -7.11
N ALA A 47 -0.51 -7.49 -5.78
CA ALA A 47 0.68 -7.57 -4.96
C ALA A 47 1.52 -8.82 -5.27
N THR A 48 0.87 -9.97 -5.42
CA THR A 48 1.53 -11.23 -5.78
C THR A 48 2.16 -11.15 -7.17
N LEU A 49 1.46 -10.56 -8.14
CA LEU A 49 1.98 -10.33 -9.48
C LEU A 49 3.18 -9.37 -9.45
N ALA A 50 3.07 -8.24 -8.75
CA ALA A 50 4.15 -7.26 -8.62
C ALA A 50 5.40 -7.89 -8.01
N GLU A 51 5.24 -8.70 -6.96
CA GLU A 51 6.33 -9.45 -6.33
C GLU A 51 6.97 -10.49 -7.27
N GLY A 52 6.16 -11.16 -8.10
CA GLY A 52 6.63 -12.10 -9.12
C GLY A 52 7.41 -11.42 -10.25
N LEU A 53 7.05 -10.19 -10.58
CA LEU A 53 7.75 -9.35 -11.57
C LEU A 53 9.01 -8.66 -10.99
N GLY A 54 9.26 -8.78 -9.69
CA GLY A 54 10.44 -8.19 -9.05
C GLY A 54 10.33 -6.70 -8.73
N LEU A 55 9.11 -6.13 -8.68
CA LEU A 55 8.90 -4.78 -8.17
C LEU A 55 9.26 -4.71 -6.68
N GLU A 56 9.71 -3.54 -6.22
CA GLU A 56 10.22 -3.39 -4.86
C GLU A 56 9.16 -3.02 -3.84
N CYS A 57 8.15 -2.23 -4.23
CA CYS A 57 7.22 -1.73 -3.26
C CYS A 57 5.79 -1.50 -3.74
N LEU A 58 4.89 -1.43 -2.75
CA LEU A 58 3.53 -0.93 -2.91
C LEU A 58 3.34 0.30 -2.03
N VAL A 59 2.69 1.32 -2.56
CA VAL A 59 2.44 2.58 -1.86
C VAL A 59 0.94 2.94 -1.93
N PRO A 60 0.23 2.94 -0.79
CA PRO A 60 -1.19 3.27 -0.74
C PRO A 60 -1.43 4.78 -0.61
N ILE A 61 -2.64 5.20 -0.97
CA ILE A 61 -3.15 6.55 -0.70
C ILE A 61 -3.94 6.53 0.61
N ALA A 62 -3.66 7.47 1.52
CA ALA A 62 -4.51 7.73 2.67
C ALA A 62 -5.73 8.56 2.25
N ARG A 63 -6.73 7.92 1.65
CA ARG A 63 -7.97 8.56 1.19
C ARG A 63 -9.11 8.27 2.17
N TRP A 64 -9.73 9.31 2.71
CA TRP A 64 -10.92 9.19 3.58
C TRP A 64 -12.23 9.47 2.85
N LYS A 65 -12.18 10.25 1.76
CA LYS A 65 -13.35 10.63 0.95
C LYS A 65 -12.97 10.78 -0.52
N GLY A 66 -13.71 10.11 -1.39
CA GLY A 66 -13.55 10.22 -2.85
C GLY A 66 -13.88 11.60 -3.40
N TYR A 67 -13.62 11.78 -4.70
CA TYR A 67 -13.82 13.07 -5.37
C TYR A 67 -15.28 13.39 -5.69
N GLY A 68 -16.20 12.42 -5.61
CA GLY A 68 -17.60 12.59 -5.99
C GLY A 68 -17.81 12.67 -7.50
N GLY A 69 -19.00 13.08 -7.92
CA GLY A 69 -19.41 13.10 -9.33
C GLY A 69 -19.66 11.71 -9.92
N GLY A 70 -20.00 11.66 -11.21
CA GLY A 70 -20.44 10.43 -11.88
C GLY A 70 -19.38 9.33 -11.95
N SER A 71 -18.09 9.67 -12.03
CA SER A 71 -16.98 8.70 -12.04
C SER A 71 -16.37 8.41 -10.67
N ASN A 72 -16.65 9.25 -9.66
CA ASN A 72 -16.18 9.16 -8.26
C ASN A 72 -14.83 8.43 -8.04
N PRO A 73 -13.72 8.93 -8.63
CA PRO A 73 -12.43 8.30 -8.47
C PRO A 73 -12.00 8.30 -7.00
N ASN A 74 -11.39 7.20 -6.57
CA ASN A 74 -11.08 6.90 -5.16
C ASN A 74 -12.31 6.98 -4.24
N GLY A 75 -13.51 6.73 -4.77
CA GLY A 75 -14.78 6.69 -4.03
C GLY A 75 -14.80 5.67 -2.90
N CYS A 76 -14.16 4.52 -3.11
CA CYS A 76 -13.91 3.51 -2.07
C CYS A 76 -12.40 3.39 -1.85
N SER A 77 -11.99 3.27 -0.59
CA SER A 77 -10.59 3.11 -0.20
C SER A 77 -10.45 2.26 1.06
N PHE A 78 -9.36 1.51 1.14
CA PHE A 78 -8.94 0.89 2.40
C PHE A 78 -8.18 1.88 3.27
N GLU A 79 -8.31 1.74 4.61
CA GLU A 79 -7.42 2.38 5.57
C GLU A 79 -5.97 1.90 5.33
N SER A 80 -5.04 2.83 5.29
CA SER A 80 -3.71 2.60 4.73
C SER A 80 -2.85 1.66 5.57
N LEU A 81 -2.93 1.72 6.90
CA LEU A 81 -2.08 0.93 7.78
C LEU A 81 -2.58 -0.51 7.87
N ALA A 82 -3.89 -0.70 8.03
CA ALA A 82 -4.53 -2.02 8.01
C ALA A 82 -4.34 -2.72 6.66
N TRP A 83 -4.47 -1.97 5.54
CA TRP A 83 -4.17 -2.50 4.21
C TRP A 83 -2.72 -2.94 4.09
N ALA A 84 -1.76 -2.13 4.55
CA ALA A 84 -0.34 -2.47 4.51
C ALA A 84 -0.04 -3.76 5.30
N ALA A 85 -0.66 -3.92 6.47
CA ALA A 85 -0.51 -5.12 7.29
C ALA A 85 -0.92 -6.39 6.54
N GLY A 86 -2.09 -6.40 5.89
CA GLY A 86 -2.53 -7.59 5.17
C GLY A 86 -1.76 -7.83 3.86
N MET A 87 -1.31 -6.78 3.17
CA MET A 87 -0.41 -6.94 2.01
C MET A 87 0.95 -7.54 2.42
N LEU A 88 1.50 -7.10 3.55
CA LEU A 88 2.73 -7.67 4.11
C LEU A 88 2.56 -9.14 4.50
N ALA A 89 1.41 -9.50 5.06
CA ALA A 89 1.10 -10.89 5.37
C ALA A 89 0.92 -11.77 4.12
N ALA A 90 0.40 -11.20 3.02
CA ALA A 90 0.16 -11.89 1.76
C ALA A 90 1.38 -11.97 0.83
N THR A 91 2.50 -11.31 1.16
CA THR A 91 3.69 -11.19 0.32
C THR A 91 4.96 -11.51 1.12
N GLN A 92 6.06 -11.86 0.45
CA GLN A 92 7.28 -12.31 1.15
C GLN A 92 8.47 -11.37 0.99
N ARG A 93 8.49 -10.55 -0.06
CA ARG A 93 9.66 -9.73 -0.46
C ARG A 93 9.31 -8.25 -0.60
N LEU A 94 8.09 -7.92 -1.01
CA LEU A 94 7.67 -6.53 -1.20
C LEU A 94 7.84 -5.69 0.06
N THR A 95 8.41 -4.50 -0.10
CA THR A 95 8.26 -3.42 0.88
C THR A 95 6.89 -2.80 0.71
N VAL A 96 6.07 -2.77 1.75
CA VAL A 96 4.75 -2.16 1.66
C VAL A 96 4.74 -0.92 2.53
N PHE A 97 4.38 0.21 1.94
CA PHE A 97 4.26 1.45 2.69
C PHE A 97 2.88 1.57 3.32
N CYS A 98 2.79 2.23 4.46
CA CYS A 98 1.57 2.89 4.92
C CYS A 98 1.72 4.41 4.78
N THR A 99 0.64 5.09 4.44
CA THR A 99 0.57 6.56 4.41
C THR A 99 -0.16 7.04 5.65
N MET A 100 0.51 7.84 6.49
CA MET A 100 0.00 8.30 7.78
C MET A 100 -0.22 9.82 7.76
N HIS A 101 -1.46 10.25 7.92
CA HIS A 101 -1.77 11.67 8.16
C HIS A 101 -1.36 12.06 9.58
N VAL A 102 -0.37 12.95 9.70
CA VAL A 102 0.11 13.49 10.99
C VAL A 102 -1.04 14.08 11.82
N PRO A 103 -1.98 14.86 11.25
CA PRO A 103 -3.06 15.45 12.05
C PRO A 103 -4.07 14.44 12.60
N LEU A 104 -4.15 13.24 12.03
CA LEU A 104 -5.18 12.25 12.38
C LEU A 104 -4.70 11.16 13.33
N HIS A 105 -3.39 11.06 13.57
CA HIS A 105 -2.82 9.98 14.37
C HIS A 105 -1.99 10.53 15.51
N HIS A 106 -2.33 10.15 16.73
CA HIS A 106 -1.44 10.40 17.87
C HIS A 106 -0.12 9.63 17.64
N PRO A 107 1.06 10.29 17.71
CA PRO A 107 2.32 9.68 17.29
C PRO A 107 2.68 8.41 18.07
N LEU A 108 2.33 8.34 19.36
CA LEU A 108 2.54 7.15 20.17
C LEU A 108 1.70 5.95 19.70
N VAL A 109 0.45 6.20 19.29
CA VAL A 109 -0.45 5.14 18.78
C VAL A 109 0.04 4.67 17.42
N ALA A 110 0.35 5.61 16.52
CA ALA A 110 0.93 5.32 15.22
C ALA A 110 2.21 4.47 15.33
N ALA A 111 3.14 4.86 16.20
CA ALA A 111 4.38 4.12 16.43
C ALA A 111 4.12 2.67 16.88
N LYS A 112 3.18 2.46 17.82
CA LYS A 112 2.85 1.11 18.31
C LYS A 112 2.18 0.24 17.23
N GLN A 113 1.28 0.81 16.46
CA GLN A 113 0.63 0.11 15.34
C GLN A 113 1.67 -0.25 14.27
N MET A 114 2.50 0.71 13.85
CA MET A 114 3.55 0.47 12.84
C MET A 114 4.57 -0.56 13.30
N ALA A 115 4.99 -0.55 14.58
CA ALA A 115 5.88 -1.58 15.10
C ALA A 115 5.27 -2.99 14.98
N THR A 116 3.97 -3.13 15.24
CA THR A 116 3.26 -4.41 15.08
C THR A 116 3.21 -4.83 13.62
N VAL A 117 2.92 -3.90 12.71
CA VAL A 117 2.88 -4.17 11.27
C VAL A 117 4.27 -4.49 10.71
N ASP A 118 5.32 -3.86 11.22
CA ASP A 118 6.71 -4.20 10.86
C ASP A 118 7.06 -5.64 11.24
N HIS A 119 6.57 -6.13 12.38
CA HIS A 119 6.70 -7.55 12.75
C HIS A 119 5.97 -8.48 11.77
N ILE A 120 4.75 -8.13 11.32
CA ILE A 120 4.03 -8.89 10.28
C ILE A 120 4.85 -8.93 8.99
N GLY A 121 5.44 -7.79 8.61
CA GLY A 121 6.28 -7.66 7.42
C GLY A 121 7.70 -8.20 7.57
N ALA A 122 8.11 -8.69 8.75
CA ALA A 122 9.50 -9.04 9.05
C ALA A 122 10.51 -7.93 8.67
N GLY A 123 10.21 -6.68 8.98
CA GLY A 123 11.08 -5.54 8.68
C GLY A 123 10.84 -4.86 7.32
N ARG A 124 9.75 -5.21 6.62
CA ARG A 124 9.42 -4.71 5.27
C ARG A 124 8.39 -3.57 5.25
N LEU A 125 7.99 -3.03 6.41
CA LEU A 125 7.10 -1.89 6.44
C LEU A 125 7.86 -0.60 6.05
N GLY A 126 7.30 0.16 5.12
CA GLY A 126 7.69 1.54 4.85
C GLY A 126 6.67 2.53 5.40
N VAL A 127 7.08 3.78 5.65
CA VAL A 127 6.17 4.83 6.12
C VAL A 127 6.28 6.05 5.22
N ASN A 128 5.14 6.51 4.72
CA ASN A 128 4.96 7.78 4.03
C ASN A 128 4.21 8.73 4.97
N ILE A 129 4.81 9.87 5.32
CA ILE A 129 4.26 10.81 6.30
C ILE A 129 3.69 12.00 5.54
N VAL A 130 2.43 12.35 5.84
CA VAL A 130 1.65 13.37 5.14
C VAL A 130 0.86 14.26 6.08
#